data_AF-K0THW0-F1
#
_entry.id   AF-K0THW0-F1
#
_cell.length_a   1.000
_cell.length_b   1.000
_cell.length_c   1.000
_cell.angle_alpha   90.00
_cell.angle_beta   90.00
_cell.angle_gamma   90.00
#
_symmetry.space_group_name_H-M   'P 1'
#
loop_
_entity.id
_entity.type
_entity.pdbx_description
1 polymer ?
#
loop_
_entity_poly.entity_id
_entity_poly.type
_entity_poly.pdbx_seq_one_letter_code
_entity_poly.pdbx_strand_id
1 'polypeptide(L)'
;MAASGGGEHQQAQAQAIGGLFGDDDEDPDQQFHEAGGLGLDEDDILGLDDAAVEAPPDHEGGLLMRFCPHDSSMLYPKENPSERKLVYACRLCRYTEYAAGQLIYKNVLKKEVGNILHTVPADVSDDPTLPRSQNAHCGKCGHSEAVYFQSDTSDVRSESLALIFVCCNCGYKWVA
;
A
#
# COMPACT_ATOMS: atom_id res chain seq x y z
N MET A 1 -57.29 -13.92 31.08
CA MET A 1 -55.95 -13.45 31.53
C MET A 1 -55.13 -13.26 30.26
N ALA A 2 -55.10 -12.05 29.68
CA ALA A 2 -54.01 -11.07 29.80
C ALA A 2 -52.66 -11.66 29.28
N ALA A 3 -51.88 -11.05 28.39
CA ALA A 3 -51.75 -9.65 28.02
C ALA A 3 -51.14 -9.49 26.60
N SER A 4 -51.45 -8.35 26.01
CA SER A 4 -50.89 -7.76 24.79
C SER A 4 -49.47 -7.25 25.02
N GLY A 5 -48.57 -7.40 24.05
CA GLY A 5 -47.25 -6.76 24.04
C GLY A 5 -47.06 -6.02 22.72
N GLY A 6 -47.18 -4.69 22.76
CA GLY A 6 -46.88 -3.79 21.65
C GLY A 6 -45.40 -3.42 21.63
N GLY A 7 -44.80 -3.38 20.45
CA GLY A 7 -43.45 -2.86 20.19
C GLY A 7 -43.54 -1.54 19.43
N GLU A 8 -42.87 -0.53 19.97
CA GLU A 8 -42.98 0.88 19.60
C GLU A 8 -42.08 1.22 18.39
N HIS A 9 -42.65 1.89 17.38
CA HIS A 9 -41.94 2.46 16.24
C HIS A 9 -41.36 3.84 16.61
N GLN A 10 -40.06 4.01 16.46
CA GLN A 10 -39.36 5.26 16.74
C GLN A 10 -39.56 6.26 15.58
N GLN A 11 -40.17 7.41 15.88
CA GLN A 11 -40.42 8.51 14.93
C GLN A 11 -39.13 9.31 14.67
N ALA A 12 -38.77 9.47 13.39
CA ALA A 12 -37.80 10.46 12.93
C ALA A 12 -38.49 11.83 12.81
N GLN A 13 -37.95 12.84 13.49
CA GLN A 13 -38.40 14.23 13.37
C GLN A 13 -37.72 14.87 12.15
N ALA A 14 -38.52 15.23 11.14
CA ALA A 14 -38.16 16.17 10.10
C ALA A 14 -38.68 17.56 10.49
N GLN A 15 -37.79 18.55 10.56
CA GLN A 15 -38.17 19.96 10.70
C GLN A 15 -38.00 20.63 9.33
N ALA A 16 -39.12 21.07 8.77
CA ALA A 16 -39.19 21.97 7.64
C ALA A 16 -39.45 23.40 8.16
N ILE A 17 -38.73 24.37 7.60
CA ILE A 17 -39.10 25.78 7.59
C ILE A 17 -38.86 26.27 6.16
N GLY A 18 -39.94 26.63 5.47
CA GLY A 18 -39.92 27.36 4.19
C GLY A 18 -39.46 28.81 4.38
N GLY A 19 -39.22 29.63 3.37
CA GLY A 19 -39.34 29.51 1.92
C GLY A 19 -39.07 30.87 1.26
N LEU A 20 -39.17 30.89 -0.08
CA LEU A 20 -39.55 32.01 -0.98
C LEU A 20 -38.48 32.97 -1.52
N PHE A 21 -38.72 33.33 -2.79
CA PHE A 21 -38.06 34.26 -3.75
C PHE A 21 -36.86 33.70 -4.52
N GLY A 22 -36.82 33.63 -5.85
CA GLY A 22 -37.73 33.99 -6.94
C GLY A 22 -37.12 33.46 -8.26
N ASP A 23 -37.94 32.84 -9.10
CA ASP A 23 -38.26 33.26 -10.48
C ASP A 23 -37.31 32.72 -11.57
N ASP A 24 -37.89 31.81 -12.37
CA ASP A 24 -37.47 31.35 -13.69
C ASP A 24 -37.19 32.52 -14.66
N ASP A 25 -36.19 32.37 -15.53
CA ASP A 25 -36.28 32.81 -16.94
C ASP A 25 -35.16 32.17 -17.78
N GLU A 26 -35.53 31.77 -18.99
CA GLU A 26 -34.84 30.94 -19.99
C GLU A 26 -33.64 31.63 -20.72
N ASP A 27 -32.67 30.81 -21.18
CA ASP A 27 -31.55 31.06 -22.15
C ASP A 27 -31.98 31.83 -23.44
N PRO A 28 -31.11 32.48 -24.27
CA PRO A 28 -29.78 32.01 -24.75
C PRO A 28 -28.71 33.09 -25.13
N ASP A 29 -27.58 32.62 -25.68
CA ASP A 29 -26.62 33.25 -26.62
C ASP A 29 -25.25 33.81 -26.14
N GLN A 30 -24.20 33.04 -26.53
CA GLN A 30 -22.98 33.47 -27.25
C GLN A 30 -21.86 34.22 -26.52
N GLN A 31 -20.77 33.51 -26.21
CA GLN A 31 -19.45 33.68 -26.88
C GLN A 31 -18.40 32.71 -26.31
N PHE A 32 -18.19 31.59 -27.00
CA PHE A 32 -16.98 30.79 -26.84
C PHE A 32 -15.88 31.40 -27.72
N HIS A 33 -14.84 31.92 -27.07
CA HIS A 33 -13.62 32.36 -27.75
C HIS A 33 -12.78 31.14 -28.17
N GLU A 34 -12.62 30.98 -29.47
CA GLU A 34 -11.61 30.12 -30.09
C GLU A 34 -10.20 30.65 -29.78
N ALA A 35 -9.30 29.76 -29.34
CA ALA A 35 -7.87 29.93 -29.56
C ALA A 35 -7.14 28.57 -29.51
N GLY A 36 -6.62 28.18 -30.68
CA GLY A 36 -5.28 27.59 -30.80
C GLY A 36 -5.17 26.08 -30.58
N GLY A 37 -5.20 25.33 -31.69
CA GLY A 37 -4.85 23.92 -31.73
C GLY A 37 -3.39 23.64 -31.41
N LEU A 38 -3.17 22.55 -30.68
CA LEU A 38 -1.96 21.74 -30.74
C LEU A 38 -2.44 20.34 -31.14
N GLY A 39 -2.08 19.93 -32.35
CA GLY A 39 -2.23 18.55 -32.79
C GLY A 39 -1.39 17.67 -31.87
N LEU A 40 -2.06 16.82 -31.11
CA LEU A 40 -1.45 15.66 -30.51
C LEU A 40 -1.83 14.50 -31.42
N ASP A 41 -0.83 14.04 -32.15
CA ASP A 41 -0.91 12.85 -32.97
C ASP A 41 -1.23 11.69 -32.02
N GLU A 42 -2.47 11.20 -32.10
CA GLU A 42 -2.89 9.94 -31.51
C GLU A 42 -2.12 8.82 -32.24
N ASP A 43 -0.97 8.42 -31.71
CA ASP A 43 -0.32 7.10 -31.89
C ASP A 43 1.10 7.16 -31.31
N ASP A 44 1.27 7.09 -29.97
CA ASP A 44 2.55 6.72 -29.32
C ASP A 44 2.46 6.64 -27.77
N ILE A 45 1.34 6.15 -27.19
CA ILE A 45 1.25 5.97 -25.73
C ILE A 45 1.83 4.64 -25.23
N LEU A 46 2.15 3.71 -26.14
CA LEU A 46 2.76 2.42 -25.81
C LEU A 46 4.04 2.24 -26.61
N GLY A 47 5.07 2.99 -26.23
CA GLY A 47 6.45 2.62 -26.50
C GLY A 47 6.75 1.30 -25.77
N LEU A 48 6.34 0.19 -26.38
CA LEU A 48 6.82 -1.15 -26.04
C LEU A 48 8.21 -1.27 -26.65
N ASP A 49 9.20 -0.66 -25.98
CA ASP A 49 10.55 -1.15 -26.07
C ASP A 49 10.61 -2.49 -25.34
N ASP A 50 10.81 -3.56 -26.12
CA ASP A 50 11.18 -4.90 -25.66
C ASP A 50 12.57 -4.89 -24.99
N ALA A 51 12.74 -4.07 -23.97
CA ALA A 51 13.81 -4.19 -23.01
C ALA A 51 13.40 -5.31 -22.06
N ALA A 52 13.99 -6.49 -22.27
CA ALA A 52 13.98 -7.58 -21.33
C ALA A 52 14.17 -7.01 -19.91
N VAL A 53 13.08 -7.01 -19.13
CA VAL A 53 13.12 -6.74 -17.71
C VAL A 53 13.82 -7.94 -17.11
N GLU A 54 15.15 -7.89 -17.12
CA GLU A 54 15.99 -8.76 -16.32
C GLU A 54 15.49 -8.65 -14.89
N ALA A 55 14.87 -9.73 -14.42
CA ALA A 55 14.27 -9.80 -13.11
C ALA A 55 15.33 -9.36 -12.09
N PRO A 56 15.00 -8.40 -11.19
CA PRO A 56 15.97 -7.94 -10.20
C PRO A 56 16.53 -9.14 -9.43
N PRO A 57 17.84 -9.11 -9.10
CA PRO A 57 18.48 -10.20 -8.38
C PRO A 57 17.65 -10.52 -7.16
N ASP A 58 17.29 -11.80 -7.10
CA ASP A 58 16.63 -12.48 -6.01
C ASP A 58 17.05 -11.89 -4.67
N HIS A 59 16.15 -11.08 -4.12
CA HIS A 59 16.21 -10.70 -2.72
C HIS A 59 16.22 -12.02 -1.94
N GLU A 60 17.39 -12.42 -1.46
CA GLU A 60 17.66 -13.77 -0.96
C GLU A 60 16.51 -14.28 -0.07
N GLY A 61 15.72 -15.22 -0.61
CA GLY A 61 14.65 -15.91 0.11
C GLY A 61 13.30 -15.20 0.22
N GLY A 62 13.06 -14.13 -0.54
CA GLY A 62 11.74 -13.51 -0.67
C GLY A 62 10.80 -14.32 -1.56
N LEU A 63 9.71 -14.86 -1.00
CA LEU A 63 8.64 -15.51 -1.77
C LEU A 63 7.76 -14.44 -2.44
N LEU A 64 8.04 -14.14 -3.72
CA LEU A 64 7.22 -13.22 -4.50
C LEU A 64 5.98 -13.93 -5.07
N MET A 65 4.80 -13.33 -4.88
CA MET A 65 3.56 -13.80 -5.50
C MET A 65 3.59 -13.56 -7.02
N ARG A 66 3.17 -14.56 -7.79
CA ARG A 66 3.15 -14.52 -9.26
C ARG A 66 1.71 -14.38 -9.76
N PHE A 67 1.54 -13.62 -10.84
CA PHE A 67 0.26 -13.32 -11.45
C PHE A 67 0.25 -13.73 -12.91
N CYS A 68 -0.90 -14.19 -13.38
CA CYS A 68 -1.12 -14.58 -14.76
C CYS A 68 -1.10 -13.33 -15.66
N PRO A 69 -0.38 -13.34 -16.80
CA PRO A 69 -0.30 -12.19 -17.70
C PRO A 69 -1.61 -11.91 -18.46
N HIS A 70 -2.55 -12.86 -18.52
CA HIS A 70 -3.79 -12.70 -19.30
C HIS A 70 -4.97 -12.16 -18.49
N ASP A 71 -5.11 -12.59 -17.24
CA ASP A 71 -6.28 -12.32 -16.39
C ASP A 71 -5.92 -11.70 -15.04
N SER A 72 -4.64 -11.38 -14.83
CA SER A 72 -4.08 -10.82 -13.59
C SER A 72 -4.47 -11.61 -12.33
N SER A 73 -4.84 -12.88 -12.48
CA SER A 73 -5.20 -13.75 -11.37
C SER A 73 -3.95 -14.35 -10.73
N MET A 74 -4.02 -14.61 -9.42
CA MET A 74 -2.91 -15.24 -8.70
C MET A 74 -2.68 -16.67 -9.21
N LEU A 75 -1.42 -17.00 -9.52
CA LEU A 75 -1.03 -18.34 -9.95
C LEU A 75 -0.84 -19.27 -8.75
N TYR A 76 -1.21 -20.54 -8.92
CA TYR A 76 -1.16 -21.54 -7.86
C TYR A 76 -0.08 -22.59 -8.13
N PRO A 77 0.70 -23.00 -7.10
CA PRO A 77 1.71 -24.04 -7.25
C PRO A 77 1.06 -25.39 -7.56
N LYS A 78 1.60 -26.08 -8.57
CA LYS A 78 1.17 -27.39 -9.07
C LYS A 78 2.39 -28.21 -9.48
N GLU A 79 2.39 -29.51 -9.20
CA GLU A 79 3.43 -30.42 -9.66
C GLU A 79 3.18 -30.84 -11.12
N ASN A 80 4.24 -30.86 -11.95
CA ASN A 80 4.24 -31.56 -13.23
C ASN A 80 4.82 -32.98 -13.03
N PRO A 81 4.00 -34.06 -13.09
CA PRO A 81 4.45 -35.42 -12.80
C PRO A 81 5.51 -35.95 -13.78
N SER A 82 5.53 -35.44 -15.01
CA SER A 82 6.42 -35.96 -16.06
C SER A 82 7.87 -35.50 -15.84
N GLU A 83 8.04 -34.26 -15.42
CA GLU A 83 9.37 -33.65 -15.19
C GLU A 83 9.75 -33.61 -13.70
N ARG A 84 8.80 -33.92 -12.80
CA ARG A 84 8.93 -33.81 -11.34
C ARG A 84 9.40 -32.43 -10.91
N LYS A 85 8.88 -31.40 -11.57
CA LYS A 85 9.18 -29.98 -11.32
C LYS A 85 7.94 -29.23 -10.85
N LEU A 86 8.17 -28.19 -10.05
CA LEU A 86 7.13 -27.27 -9.59
C LEU A 86 6.79 -26.28 -10.71
N VAL A 87 5.49 -26.10 -10.96
CA VAL A 87 4.92 -25.20 -11.97
C VAL A 87 3.86 -24.34 -11.30
N TYR A 88 3.77 -23.07 -11.64
CA TYR A 88 2.67 -22.19 -11.26
C TYR A 88 1.62 -22.19 -12.37
N ALA A 89 0.36 -22.44 -12.03
CA ALA A 89 -0.74 -22.57 -12.98
C ALA A 89 -1.90 -21.63 -12.63
N CYS A 90 -2.49 -21.01 -13.64
CA CYS A 90 -3.73 -20.26 -13.47
C CYS A 90 -4.92 -21.22 -13.28
N ARG A 91 -5.95 -20.80 -12.53
CA ARG A 91 -7.22 -21.55 -12.40
C ARG A 91 -8.25 -21.21 -13.48
N LEU A 92 -8.14 -20.02 -14.08
CA LEU A 92 -9.13 -19.50 -15.01
C LEU A 92 -8.74 -19.76 -16.47
N CYS A 93 -7.45 -19.72 -16.79
CA CYS A 93 -6.93 -20.01 -18.13
C CYS A 93 -5.92 -21.17 -18.12
N ARG A 94 -5.35 -21.48 -19.30
CA ARG A 94 -4.36 -22.56 -19.48
C ARG A 94 -2.91 -22.11 -19.32
N TYR A 95 -2.69 -20.91 -18.79
CA TYR A 95 -1.35 -20.39 -18.56
C TYR A 95 -0.64 -21.15 -17.44
N THR A 96 0.62 -21.51 -17.71
CA THR A 96 1.50 -22.21 -16.78
C THR A 96 2.93 -21.73 -16.93
N GLU A 97 3.63 -21.55 -15.82
CA GLU A 97 5.04 -21.13 -15.79
C GLU A 97 5.87 -21.97 -14.83
N TYR A 98 7.15 -22.16 -15.12
CA TYR A 98 8.04 -22.93 -14.26
C TYR A 98 8.49 -22.10 -13.05
N ALA A 99 8.51 -22.73 -11.87
CA ALA A 99 9.00 -22.07 -10.67
C ALA A 99 10.53 -21.97 -10.68
N ALA A 100 11.07 -20.80 -10.36
CA ALA A 100 12.53 -20.60 -10.20
C ALA A 100 13.09 -21.34 -8.97
N GLY A 101 12.30 -21.44 -7.90
CA GLY A 101 12.64 -22.13 -6.66
C GLY A 101 11.58 -23.15 -6.24
N GLN A 102 11.89 -23.97 -5.24
CA GLN A 102 11.00 -25.03 -4.75
C GLN A 102 10.24 -24.63 -3.46
N LEU A 103 10.57 -23.48 -2.88
CA LEU A 103 9.91 -22.98 -1.68
C LEU A 103 8.57 -22.34 -2.07
N ILE A 104 7.47 -22.91 -1.57
CA ILE A 104 6.10 -22.40 -1.83
C ILE A 104 5.52 -21.59 -0.67
N TYR A 105 6.01 -21.84 0.53
CA TYR A 105 5.49 -21.25 1.76
C TYR A 105 6.58 -21.19 2.81
N LYS A 106 6.67 -20.05 3.49
CA LYS A 106 7.56 -19.82 4.63
C LYS A 106 6.75 -19.16 5.73
N ASN A 107 6.63 -19.82 6.86
CA ASN A 107 6.06 -19.22 8.06
C ASN A 107 7.19 -18.66 8.93
N VAL A 108 7.24 -17.34 9.08
CA VAL A 108 8.22 -16.68 9.95
C VAL A 108 7.54 -16.33 11.26
N LEU A 109 7.82 -17.12 12.30
CA LEU A 109 7.18 -16.99 13.62
C LEU A 109 7.68 -15.80 14.45
N LYS A 110 8.87 -15.27 14.13
CA LYS A 110 9.47 -14.12 14.81
C LYS A 110 9.99 -13.17 13.75
N LYS A 111 9.46 -11.94 13.73
CA LYS A 111 9.95 -10.90 12.82
C LYS A 111 11.24 -10.32 13.43
N GLU A 112 12.36 -10.47 12.73
CA GLU A 112 13.63 -9.88 13.18
C GLU A 112 13.55 -8.34 13.21
N VAL A 113 14.24 -7.73 14.17
CA VAL A 113 14.20 -6.28 14.44
C VAL A 113 14.64 -5.46 13.22
N GLY A 114 15.51 -5.99 12.36
CA GLY A 114 15.91 -5.36 11.10
C GLY A 114 14.74 -5.08 10.15
N ASN A 115 13.70 -5.92 10.17
CA ASN A 115 12.50 -5.73 9.35
C ASN A 115 11.57 -4.63 9.90
N ILE A 116 11.78 -4.20 11.15
CA ILE A 116 11.00 -3.11 11.76
C ILE A 116 11.41 -1.79 11.13
N LEU A 117 12.71 -1.55 10.87
CA LEU A 117 13.20 -0.32 10.25
C LEU A 117 12.58 -0.06 8.86
N HIS A 118 12.31 -1.11 8.09
CA HIS A 118 11.61 -0.99 6.81
C HIS A 118 10.11 -0.66 6.97
N THR A 119 9.50 -1.04 8.09
CA THR A 119 8.08 -0.76 8.35
C THR A 119 7.86 0.71 8.73
N VAL A 120 8.89 1.37 9.25
CA VAL A 120 8.82 2.79 9.64
C VAL A 120 8.71 3.68 8.40
N PRO A 121 7.70 4.56 8.28
CA PRO A 121 7.61 5.53 7.19
C PRO A 121 8.81 6.48 7.16
N ALA A 122 9.15 7.03 5.98
CA ALA A 122 10.19 8.06 5.88
C ALA A 122 9.76 9.38 6.56
N ASP A 123 8.47 9.69 6.50
CA ASP A 123 7.88 10.98 6.93
C ASP A 123 7.72 11.10 8.46
N VAL A 124 8.19 10.11 9.22
CA VAL A 124 8.15 10.12 10.68
C VAL A 124 8.99 11.27 11.28
N SER A 125 9.93 11.83 10.51
CA SER A 125 10.69 13.02 10.90
C SER A 125 9.84 14.28 11.03
N ASP A 126 8.71 14.33 10.33
CA ASP A 126 7.89 15.54 10.19
C ASP A 126 6.77 15.59 11.23
N ASP A 127 6.55 14.48 11.94
CA ASP A 127 5.59 14.41 13.03
C ASP A 127 6.05 15.29 14.21
N PRO A 128 5.30 16.36 14.55
CA PRO A 128 5.63 17.25 15.66
C PRO A 128 5.32 16.63 17.03
N THR A 129 4.59 15.51 17.08
CA THR A 129 4.19 14.84 18.33
C THR A 129 5.24 13.87 18.85
N LEU A 130 6.18 13.45 17.99
CA LEU A 130 7.24 12.53 18.38
C LEU A 130 8.43 13.26 19.06
N PRO A 131 9.03 12.64 20.08
CA PRO A 131 10.14 13.25 20.80
C PRO A 131 11.42 13.28 19.96
N ARG A 132 12.21 14.34 20.13
CA ARG A 132 13.47 14.57 19.42
C ARG A 132 14.63 14.55 20.39
N SER A 133 15.68 13.83 20.04
CA SER A 133 16.95 13.83 20.76
C SER A 133 17.97 14.66 19.97
N GLN A 134 18.65 15.60 20.65
CA GLN A 134 19.74 16.42 20.08
C GLN A 134 21.13 15.78 20.27
N ASN A 135 21.20 14.61 20.92
CA ASN A 135 22.45 13.90 21.21
C ASN A 135 22.62 12.63 20.35
N ALA A 136 21.74 12.44 19.37
CA ALA A 136 21.68 11.25 18.53
C ALA A 136 22.38 11.53 17.20
N HIS A 137 23.65 11.11 17.09
CA HIS A 137 24.46 11.34 15.90
C HIS A 137 24.11 10.35 14.78
N CYS A 138 23.77 10.88 13.61
CA CYS A 138 23.54 10.06 12.43
C CYS A 138 24.86 9.53 11.86
N GLY A 139 25.02 8.21 11.76
CA GLY A 139 26.20 7.58 11.14
C GLY A 139 26.37 7.86 9.63
N LYS A 140 25.36 8.42 8.95
CA LYS A 140 25.40 8.72 7.52
C LYS A 140 25.76 10.18 7.21
N CYS A 141 25.14 11.14 7.90
CA CYS A 141 25.32 12.57 7.61
C CYS A 141 25.93 13.38 8.76
N GLY A 142 26.14 12.78 9.93
CA GLY A 142 26.72 13.46 11.10
C GLY A 142 25.77 14.45 11.82
N HIS A 143 24.51 14.57 11.39
CA HIS A 143 23.52 15.41 12.08
C HIS A 143 23.21 14.84 13.47
N SER A 144 23.05 15.72 14.47
CA SER A 144 22.87 15.32 15.88
C SER A 144 21.41 15.23 16.32
N GLU A 145 20.46 15.60 15.46
CA GLU A 145 19.03 15.55 15.77
C GLU A 145 18.32 14.36 15.11
N ALA A 146 17.65 13.57 15.94
CA ALA A 146 16.85 12.44 15.49
C ALA A 146 15.55 12.34 16.28
N VAL A 147 14.48 11.98 15.57
CA VAL A 147 13.22 11.54 16.17
C VAL A 147 13.41 10.12 16.69
N TYR A 148 12.84 9.80 17.85
CA TYR A 148 12.87 8.43 18.37
C TYR A 148 11.52 7.98 18.88
N PHE A 149 11.29 6.66 18.82
CA PHE A 149 10.12 6.01 19.38
C PHE A 149 10.45 4.55 19.71
N GLN A 150 9.65 3.94 20.57
CA GLN A 150 9.83 2.55 20.95
C GLN A 150 9.29 1.63 19.84
N SER A 151 9.98 0.52 19.58
CA SER A 151 9.45 -0.48 18.65
C SER A 151 8.18 -1.12 19.21
N ASP A 152 7.07 -1.03 18.46
CA ASP A 152 5.85 -1.79 18.75
C ASP A 152 6.09 -3.27 18.43
N THR A 153 6.70 -4.01 19.36
CA THR A 153 6.68 -5.47 19.27
C THR A 153 5.32 -5.93 19.78
N SER A 154 4.39 -6.20 18.86
CA SER A 154 3.06 -6.77 19.18
C SER A 154 3.14 -8.14 19.86
N ASP A 155 4.32 -8.76 19.85
CA ASP A 155 4.62 -9.96 20.61
C ASP A 155 4.84 -9.61 22.08
N VAL A 156 3.81 -9.84 22.90
CA VAL A 156 3.78 -9.69 24.37
C VAL A 156 4.93 -10.43 25.10
N ARG A 157 5.70 -11.26 24.38
CA ARG A 157 6.85 -12.02 24.91
C ARG A 157 8.24 -11.45 24.58
N SER A 158 8.34 -10.42 23.74
CA SER A 158 9.61 -9.73 23.50
C SER A 158 9.64 -8.46 24.34
N GLU A 159 10.24 -8.53 25.53
CA GLU A 159 10.53 -7.38 26.41
C GLU A 159 11.64 -6.46 25.85
N SER A 160 11.79 -6.36 24.53
CA SER A 160 12.78 -5.47 23.95
C SER A 160 12.21 -4.06 23.86
N LEU A 161 12.55 -3.22 24.84
CA LEU A 161 12.30 -1.77 24.83
C LEU A 161 13.27 -1.04 23.89
N ALA A 162 13.50 -1.61 22.70
CA ALA A 162 14.44 -1.07 21.75
C ALA A 162 13.91 0.26 21.19
N LEU A 163 14.81 1.25 21.09
CA LEU A 163 14.47 2.56 20.54
C LEU A 163 14.90 2.62 19.07
N ILE A 164 13.96 3.05 18.22
CA ILE A 164 14.22 3.32 16.83
C ILE A 164 14.49 4.81 16.70
N PHE A 165 15.58 5.16 16.02
CA PHE A 165 15.97 6.54 15.73
C PHE A 165 15.86 6.81 14.23
N VAL A 166 15.36 7.99 13.88
CA VAL A 166 15.27 8.48 12.50
C VAL A 166 15.87 9.88 12.42
N CYS A 167 16.89 10.04 11.59
CA CYS A 167 17.57 11.32 11.39
C CYS A 167 16.66 12.35 10.71
N CYS A 168 16.57 13.57 11.26
CA CYS A 168 15.73 14.63 10.71
C CYS A 168 16.22 15.19 9.35
N ASN A 169 17.50 15.02 9.00
CA ASN A 169 18.08 15.59 7.79
C ASN A 169 18.14 14.61 6.60
N CYS A 170 18.40 13.32 6.86
CA CYS A 170 18.64 12.34 5.79
C CYS A 170 17.74 11.11 5.84
N GLY A 171 16.84 11.01 6.83
CA GLY A 171 15.93 9.88 6.99
C GLY A 171 16.62 8.54 7.29
N TYR A 172 17.91 8.54 7.63
CA TYR A 172 18.62 7.33 8.05
C TYR A 172 18.01 6.80 9.34
N LYS A 173 17.74 5.49 9.37
CA LYS A 173 17.05 4.81 10.47
C LYS A 173 17.99 3.79 11.11
N TRP A 174 18.03 3.75 12.43
CA TRP A 174 18.82 2.77 13.18
C TRP A 174 18.13 2.42 14.49
N VAL A 175 18.56 1.30 15.09
CA VAL A 175 18.09 0.84 16.40
C VAL A 175 19.23 1.00 17.40
N ALA A 176 18.91 1.47 18.62
CA ALA A 176 19.84 1.54 19.74
C ALA A 176 19.39 0.63 20.90
#